data_AF-A0A3C0KWD1-F1
#
_entry.id   AF-A0A3C0KWD1-F1
#
_cell.length_a   1.000
_cell.length_b   1.000
_cell.length_c   1.000
_cell.angle_alpha   90.00
_cell.angle_beta   90.00
_cell.angle_gamma   90.00
#
_symmetry.space_group_name_H-M   'P 1'
#
loop_
_entity.id
_entity.type
_entity.pdbx_description
1 polymer ?
#
loop_
_entity_poly.entity_id
_entity_poly.type
_entity_poly.pdbx_seq_one_letter_code
_entity_poly.pdbx_strand_id
1 'polypeptide(L)'
;MDTQDIAALSAAQIARMTTDQVANGLTTTQFIALTNSQISALTTSQVANLTTDQIVAMTSSQIRALTASQIKALTSDQIANLETADFAALASSQIAAMTTDQIASLSFDRIVSFSTAQVKGL
;
A
#
# COMPACT_ATOMS: atom_id res chain seq x y z
N MET A 1 21.71 -1.04 -9.25
CA MET A 1 20.43 -1.43 -9.87
C MET A 1 19.67 -0.17 -10.21
N ASP A 2 19.21 -0.03 -11.44
CA ASP A 2 18.30 1.04 -11.84
C ASP A 2 16.83 0.60 -11.65
N THR A 3 15.87 1.41 -12.10
CA THR A 3 14.43 1.08 -11.97
C THR A 3 13.98 -0.04 -12.91
N GLN A 4 14.66 -0.25 -14.04
CA GLN A 4 14.38 -1.35 -14.96
C GLN A 4 14.81 -2.69 -14.35
N ASP A 5 15.96 -2.71 -13.70
CA ASP A 5 16.45 -3.88 -12.96
C ASP A 5 15.44 -4.31 -11.89
N ILE A 6 14.79 -3.36 -11.21
CA ILE A 6 13.76 -3.64 -10.20
C ILE A 6 12.48 -4.18 -10.84
N ALA A 7 12.01 -3.57 -11.93
CA ALA A 7 10.83 -4.05 -12.66
C ALA A 7 11.03 -5.45 -13.26
N ALA A 8 12.29 -5.85 -13.54
CA ALA A 8 12.64 -7.17 -14.04
C ALA A 8 12.63 -8.28 -12.96
N LEU A 9 12.64 -7.94 -11.67
CA LEU A 9 12.54 -8.94 -10.60
C LEU A 9 11.20 -9.66 -10.65
N SER A 10 11.20 -10.98 -10.50
CA SER A 10 9.94 -11.71 -10.36
C SER A 10 9.22 -11.35 -9.05
N ALA A 11 7.90 -11.45 -9.04
CA ALA A 11 7.09 -11.28 -7.84
C ALA A 11 7.53 -12.22 -6.69
N ALA A 12 7.99 -13.42 -7.01
CA ALA A 12 8.54 -14.37 -6.03
C ALA A 12 9.89 -13.91 -5.45
N GLN A 13 10.75 -13.25 -6.23
CA GLN A 13 11.98 -12.67 -5.71
C GLN A 13 11.69 -11.51 -4.76
N ILE A 14 10.73 -10.64 -5.10
CA ILE A 14 10.28 -9.55 -4.23
C ILE A 14 9.76 -10.09 -2.90
N ALA A 15 8.89 -11.12 -2.94
CA ALA A 15 8.35 -11.75 -1.73
C ALA A 15 9.42 -12.39 -0.82
N ARG A 16 10.61 -12.71 -1.36
CA ARG A 16 11.74 -13.29 -0.61
C ARG A 16 12.72 -12.26 -0.06
N MET A 17 12.60 -10.99 -0.44
CA MET A 17 13.42 -9.91 0.14
C MET A 17 13.11 -9.76 1.62
N THR A 18 14.09 -9.35 2.42
CA THR A 18 13.83 -9.01 3.82
C THR A 18 13.01 -7.72 3.92
N THR A 19 12.37 -7.48 5.06
CA THR A 19 11.64 -6.23 5.34
C THR A 19 12.55 -5.01 5.21
N ASP A 20 13.81 -5.10 5.66
CA ASP A 20 14.80 -4.03 5.55
C ASP A 20 15.27 -3.81 4.12
N GLN A 21 15.42 -4.86 3.32
CA GLN A 21 15.79 -4.72 1.91
C GLN A 21 14.70 -3.97 1.13
N VAL A 22 13.42 -4.23 1.43
CA VAL A 22 12.32 -3.51 0.80
C VAL A 22 12.23 -2.07 1.32
N ALA A 23 12.24 -1.88 2.65
CA ALA A 23 11.99 -0.58 3.27
C ALA A 23 13.16 0.41 3.13
N ASN A 24 14.39 -0.08 3.26
CA ASN A 24 15.60 0.76 3.36
C ASN A 24 16.64 0.44 2.28
N GLY A 25 16.57 -0.74 1.66
CA GLY A 25 17.48 -1.13 0.58
C GLY A 25 17.08 -0.58 -0.79
N LEU A 26 15.81 -0.26 -0.98
CA LEU A 26 15.30 0.39 -2.19
C LEU A 26 15.11 1.88 -1.94
N THR A 27 15.61 2.70 -2.87
CA THR A 27 15.20 4.11 -2.94
C THR A 27 13.69 4.20 -3.23
N THR A 28 13.05 5.31 -2.87
CA THR A 28 11.63 5.54 -3.17
C THR A 28 11.34 5.43 -4.66
N THR A 29 12.23 5.95 -5.53
CA THR A 29 12.11 5.84 -7.00
C THR A 29 12.16 4.39 -7.49
N GLN A 30 13.02 3.56 -6.90
CA GLN A 30 13.07 2.13 -7.21
C GLN A 30 11.84 1.39 -6.69
N PHE A 31 11.36 1.74 -5.49
CA PHE A 31 10.17 1.13 -4.92
C PHE A 31 8.93 1.38 -5.80
N ILE A 32 8.72 2.61 -6.26
CA ILE A 32 7.58 2.94 -7.13
C ILE A 32 7.74 2.40 -8.57
N ALA A 33 8.93 1.90 -8.93
CA ALA A 33 9.11 1.17 -10.19
C ALA A 33 8.58 -0.28 -10.13
N LEU A 34 8.19 -0.78 -8.95
CA LEU A 34 7.55 -2.08 -8.81
C LEU A 34 6.21 -2.09 -9.55
N THR A 35 6.00 -3.12 -10.35
CA THR A 35 4.74 -3.42 -11.02
C THR A 35 3.64 -3.79 -10.02
N ASN A 36 2.37 -3.64 -10.42
CA ASN A 36 1.23 -4.04 -9.60
C ASN A 36 1.33 -5.51 -9.12
N SER A 37 1.81 -6.43 -9.98
CA SER A 37 2.00 -7.83 -9.60
C SER A 37 3.07 -8.01 -8.52
N GLN A 38 4.17 -7.25 -8.59
CA GLN A 38 5.20 -7.27 -7.56
C GLN A 38 4.69 -6.66 -6.23
N ILE A 39 3.92 -5.56 -6.30
CA ILE A 39 3.28 -4.97 -5.12
C ILE A 39 2.34 -5.97 -4.44
N SER A 40 1.47 -6.64 -5.21
CA SER A 40 0.54 -7.65 -4.67
C SER A 40 1.25 -8.89 -4.08
N ALA A 41 2.53 -9.09 -4.41
CA ALA A 41 3.34 -10.20 -3.91
C ALA A 41 4.16 -9.85 -2.66
N LEU A 42 4.21 -8.58 -2.24
CA LEU A 42 4.80 -8.21 -0.96
C LEU A 42 4.12 -8.99 0.18
N THR A 43 4.91 -9.53 1.08
CA THR A 43 4.37 -10.14 2.30
C THR A 43 3.79 -9.08 3.21
N THR A 44 2.84 -9.45 4.08
CA THR A 44 2.27 -8.52 5.07
C THR A 44 3.33 -7.92 5.98
N SER A 45 4.39 -8.67 6.31
CA SER A 45 5.52 -8.16 7.11
C SER A 45 6.34 -7.12 6.35
N GLN A 46 6.54 -7.29 5.04
CA GLN A 46 7.20 -6.26 4.22
C GLN A 46 6.34 -5.00 4.13
N VAL A 47 5.02 -5.14 3.94
CA VAL A 47 4.08 -4.02 3.88
C VAL A 47 4.05 -3.23 5.20
N ALA A 48 3.97 -3.92 6.34
CA ALA A 48 3.99 -3.28 7.65
C ALA A 48 5.30 -2.51 7.95
N ASN A 49 6.40 -2.85 7.26
CA ASN A 49 7.71 -2.21 7.43
C ASN A 49 8.00 -1.10 6.40
N LEU A 50 7.10 -0.85 5.45
CA LEU A 50 7.30 0.23 4.47
C LEU A 50 7.42 1.58 5.16
N THR A 51 8.27 2.45 4.62
CA THR A 51 8.39 3.82 5.14
C THR A 51 7.21 4.66 4.68
N THR A 52 6.92 5.74 5.40
CA THR A 52 5.88 6.70 4.99
C THR A 52 6.19 7.32 3.63
N ASP A 53 7.47 7.58 3.32
CA ASP A 53 7.89 8.12 2.02
C ASP A 53 7.60 7.14 0.87
N GLN A 54 7.80 5.83 1.10
CA GLN A 54 7.43 4.82 0.11
C GLN A 54 5.93 4.76 -0.10
N ILE A 55 5.13 4.82 0.98
CA ILE A 55 3.67 4.81 0.91
C ILE A 55 3.13 6.04 0.16
N VAL A 56 3.60 7.24 0.51
CA VAL A 56 3.19 8.50 -0.12
C VAL A 56 3.58 8.54 -1.61
N ALA A 57 4.70 7.93 -1.98
CA ALA A 57 5.13 7.91 -3.37
C ALA A 57 4.38 6.87 -4.24
N MET A 58 3.65 5.93 -3.64
CA MET A 58 2.90 4.94 -4.41
C MET A 58 1.86 5.62 -5.30
N THR A 59 1.72 5.11 -6.51
CA THR A 59 0.61 5.52 -7.37
C THR A 59 -0.69 4.91 -6.88
N SER A 60 -1.83 5.55 -7.16
CA SER A 60 -3.14 4.98 -6.81
C SER A 60 -3.42 3.62 -7.49
N SER A 61 -2.74 3.32 -8.61
CA SER A 61 -2.75 1.98 -9.22
C SER A 61 -2.05 0.93 -8.34
N GLN A 62 -0.89 1.27 -7.78
CA GLN A 62 -0.16 0.38 -6.88
C GLN A 62 -0.89 0.20 -5.55
N ILE A 63 -1.50 1.26 -5.01
CA ILE A 63 -2.36 1.16 -3.81
C ILE A 63 -3.54 0.22 -4.08
N ARG A 64 -4.21 0.36 -5.24
CA ARG A 64 -5.28 -0.56 -5.65
C ARG A 64 -4.80 -2.01 -5.82
N ALA A 65 -3.53 -2.22 -6.18
CA ALA A 65 -2.95 -3.56 -6.33
C ALA A 65 -2.70 -4.29 -5.00
N LEU A 66 -2.72 -3.59 -3.86
CA LEU A 66 -2.60 -4.21 -2.55
C LEU A 66 -3.77 -5.15 -2.27
N THR A 67 -3.48 -6.34 -1.78
CA THR A 67 -4.47 -7.30 -1.31
C THR A 67 -5.12 -6.84 -0.01
N ALA A 68 -6.30 -7.37 0.31
CA ALA A 68 -6.98 -7.12 1.59
C ALA A 68 -6.08 -7.43 2.81
N SER A 69 -5.29 -8.52 2.74
CA SER A 69 -4.35 -8.88 3.82
C SER A 69 -3.21 -7.88 3.97
N GLN A 70 -2.69 -7.33 2.87
CA GLN A 70 -1.67 -6.28 2.91
C GLN A 70 -2.25 -4.96 3.45
N ILE A 71 -3.47 -4.58 3.05
CA ILE A 71 -4.15 -3.40 3.61
C ILE A 71 -4.31 -3.52 5.12
N LYS A 72 -4.75 -4.69 5.62
CA LYS A 72 -4.85 -4.96 7.06
C LYS A 72 -3.49 -4.90 7.78
N ALA A 73 -2.39 -5.15 7.07
CA ALA A 73 -1.04 -5.12 7.63
C ALA A 73 -0.42 -3.72 7.69
N LEU A 74 -0.98 -2.74 6.97
CA LEU A 74 -0.53 -1.36 7.08
C LEU A 74 -0.73 -0.85 8.51
N THR A 75 0.18 -0.01 8.99
CA THR A 75 0.01 0.67 10.28
C THR A 75 -0.97 1.83 10.14
N SER A 76 -1.56 2.27 11.26
CA SER A 76 -2.42 3.46 11.28
C SER A 76 -1.68 4.72 10.79
N ASP A 77 -0.37 4.82 11.03
CA ASP A 77 0.48 5.92 10.55
C ASP A 77 0.67 5.86 9.03
N GLN A 78 0.92 4.68 8.46
CA GLN A 78 1.00 4.51 7.00
C GLN A 78 -0.32 4.86 6.33
N ILE A 79 -1.45 4.42 6.89
CA ILE A 79 -2.81 4.73 6.39
C ILE A 79 -3.09 6.25 6.46
N ALA A 80 -2.70 6.91 7.55
CA ALA A 80 -2.91 8.35 7.73
C ALA A 80 -2.14 9.21 6.71
N ASN A 81 -1.06 8.67 6.14
CA ASN A 81 -0.25 9.34 5.12
C ASN A 81 -0.77 9.16 3.68
N LEU A 82 -1.83 8.35 3.46
CA LEU A 82 -2.41 8.19 2.13
C LEU A 82 -3.20 9.43 1.66
N GLU A 83 -3.11 9.71 0.37
CA GLU A 83 -3.85 10.82 -0.25
C GLU A 83 -5.32 10.48 -0.45
N THR A 84 -6.20 11.48 -0.52
CA THR A 84 -7.64 11.22 -0.76
C THR A 84 -7.89 10.58 -2.12
N ALA A 85 -7.03 10.82 -3.12
CA ALA A 85 -7.09 10.14 -4.41
C ALA A 85 -6.84 8.62 -4.27
N ASP A 86 -5.96 8.21 -3.35
CA ASP A 86 -5.66 6.79 -3.11
C ASP A 86 -6.85 6.10 -2.44
N PHE A 87 -7.47 6.75 -1.45
CA PHE A 87 -8.71 6.24 -0.86
C PHE A 87 -9.84 6.13 -1.88
N ALA A 88 -10.00 7.11 -2.78
CA ALA A 88 -10.96 7.02 -3.87
C ALA A 88 -10.64 5.86 -4.83
N ALA A 89 -9.38 5.44 -4.92
CA ALA A 89 -8.95 4.30 -5.71
C ALA A 89 -9.14 2.94 -5.02
N LEU A 90 -9.32 2.88 -3.71
CA LEU A 90 -9.53 1.60 -3.01
C LEU A 90 -10.88 0.96 -3.37
N ALA A 91 -10.86 -0.34 -3.62
CA ALA A 91 -12.08 -1.13 -3.75
C ALA A 91 -12.79 -1.26 -2.39
N SER A 92 -14.11 -1.45 -2.42
CA SER A 92 -14.90 -1.64 -1.20
C SER A 92 -14.44 -2.83 -0.36
N SER A 93 -13.93 -3.90 -1.00
CA SER A 93 -13.35 -5.05 -0.30
C SER A 93 -12.03 -4.75 0.42
N GLN A 94 -11.26 -3.77 -0.06
CA GLN A 94 -10.03 -3.32 0.62
C GLN A 94 -10.37 -2.45 1.82
N ILE A 95 -11.36 -1.56 1.68
CA ILE A 95 -11.91 -0.76 2.79
C ILE A 95 -12.51 -1.68 3.87
N ALA A 96 -13.27 -2.70 3.48
CA ALA A 96 -13.84 -3.70 4.39
C ALA A 96 -12.79 -4.53 5.15
N ALA A 97 -11.56 -4.60 4.63
CA ALA A 97 -10.47 -5.34 5.27
C ALA A 97 -9.70 -4.52 6.32
N MET A 98 -9.94 -3.20 6.36
CA MET A 98 -9.28 -2.33 7.33
C MET A 98 -9.68 -2.68 8.76
N THR A 99 -8.75 -2.48 9.68
CA THR A 99 -9.03 -2.63 11.12
C THR A 99 -9.76 -1.40 11.65
N THR A 100 -10.39 -1.54 12.82
CA THR A 100 -11.00 -0.41 13.53
C THR A 100 -10.00 0.69 13.82
N ASP A 101 -8.76 0.35 14.15
CA ASP A 101 -7.71 1.32 14.49
C ASP A 101 -7.20 2.08 13.25
N GLN A 102 -7.21 1.44 12.08
CA GLN A 102 -6.89 2.10 10.81
C GLN A 102 -8.03 3.04 10.38
N ILE A 103 -9.28 2.66 10.59
CA ILE A 103 -10.44 3.53 10.31
C ILE A 103 -10.45 4.72 11.27
N ALA A 104 -10.12 4.51 12.54
CA ALA A 104 -10.05 5.54 13.56
C ALA A 104 -8.90 6.55 13.34
N SER A 105 -7.85 6.18 12.60
CA SER A 105 -6.75 7.10 12.25
C SER A 105 -7.05 7.98 11.04
N LEU A 106 -8.17 7.76 10.33
CA LEU A 106 -8.56 8.57 9.20
C LEU A 106 -9.00 9.97 9.64
N SER A 107 -8.55 10.99 8.91
CA SER A 107 -9.07 12.34 9.10
C SER A 107 -10.50 12.46 8.60
N PHE A 108 -11.24 13.44 9.12
CA PHE A 108 -12.62 13.69 8.72
C PHE A 108 -12.76 13.91 7.21
N ASP A 109 -11.84 14.67 6.60
CA ASP A 109 -11.82 14.94 5.16
C ASP A 109 -11.68 13.67 4.32
N ARG A 110 -10.99 12.65 4.83
CA ARG A 110 -10.87 11.34 4.15
C ARG A 110 -12.18 10.57 4.22
N ILE A 111 -12.83 10.53 5.39
CA ILE A 111 -14.10 9.80 5.58
C ILE A 111 -15.20 10.38 4.68
N VAL A 112 -15.31 11.71 4.57
CA VAL A 112 -16.33 12.34 3.71
C VAL A 112 -16.06 12.16 2.21
N SER A 113 -14.85 11.79 1.82
CA SER A 113 -14.49 11.51 0.42
C SER A 113 -14.89 10.10 -0.06
N PHE A 114 -15.33 9.23 0.85
CA PHE A 114 -15.73 7.86 0.50
C PHE A 114 -17.00 7.86 -0.36
N SER A 115 -16.99 7.03 -1.39
CA SER A 115 -18.19 6.72 -2.15
C SER A 115 -19.18 5.90 -1.31
N THR A 116 -20.45 5.88 -1.72
CA THR A 116 -21.49 5.06 -1.08
C THR A 116 -21.15 3.57 -1.09
N ALA A 117 -20.45 3.09 -2.13
CA ALA A 117 -20.00 1.71 -2.21
C ALA A 117 -18.91 1.38 -1.18
N GLN A 118 -18.03 2.34 -0.88
CA GLN A 118 -16.98 2.18 0.13
C GLN A 118 -17.57 2.24 1.53
N VAL A 119 -18.50 3.16 1.80
CA VAL A 119 -19.21 3.23 3.09
C VAL A 119 -20.00 1.94 3.36
N LYS A 120 -20.60 1.32 2.33
CA LYS A 120 -21.28 0.02 2.47
C LYS A 120 -20.33 -1.14 2.79
N GLY A 121 -19.03 -0.98 2.50
CA GLY A 121 -18.01 -1.98 2.79
C GLY A 121 -17.52 -1.95 4.25
N LEU A 122 -17.75 -0.85 4.97
CA LEU A 122 -17.46 -0.72 6.41
C LEU A 122 -18.49 -1.47 7.25
#